data_AF-A0A9E1PV52-F1
#
_entry.id   AF-A0A9E1PV52-F1
#
_cell.length_a   1.000
_cell.length_b   1.000
_cell.length_c   1.000
_cell.angle_alpha   90.00
_cell.angle_beta   90.00
_cell.angle_gamma   90.00
#
_symmetry.space_group_name_H-M   'P 1'
#
loop_
_entity.id
_entity.type
_entity.pdbx_description
1 polymer ?
#
loop_
_entity_poly.entity_id
_entity_poly.type
_entity_poly.pdbx_seq_one_letter_code
_entity_poly.pdbx_strand_id
1 'polypeptide(L)'
;MKKSKGTSLTLVDFGLGPYVHGTPSKRFPVYTRGNVGEVYPEVVFPFSASISTLISSDPAVEALEQTGILTKRENQENADVHMGAFGGYSYVNLSVSRIIAVRTPGVTVEEADATFLGSEGLAPPHVRQRGDRNLRASLRGMLYGLKVLSGKQLPDLEKEQQVARGWQKDLPKIADATNQQLLAVFVEAVPLMGRLFRNHLLITGGAGAGLSLLKISCEKRLNDHTLALTLLSGIGEVDSALPALALWELSRMVRESEELTGLFDQGLDGLNVRLLVESSEVLFAQRFREFLMRFGSRGPNEWEVACEVWGTNPQMPLAIIDRMRHAENDRAPVLKTEKLAQNREAAVSRVHAKFGPLGRWNFDRAHRCAMSYSQARERSKTVLVEIVHDCRLALRELGRRIALEGGGQADDLWYVLLEEFEDYQNDPVSMVEK
;
A
#
# COMPACT_ATOMS: atom_id res chain seq x y z
N MET A 1 -46.29 -14.91 9.60
CA MET A 1 -44.82 -14.73 9.58
C MET A 1 -44.51 -13.34 9.03
N LYS A 2 -44.08 -12.42 9.90
CA LYS A 2 -43.80 -11.02 9.56
C LYS A 2 -42.56 -10.93 8.66
N LYS A 3 -42.70 -10.33 7.48
CA LYS A 3 -41.59 -9.93 6.60
C LYS A 3 -40.73 -8.92 7.36
N SER A 4 -39.47 -9.27 7.62
CA SER A 4 -38.44 -8.32 8.03
C SER A 4 -38.30 -7.27 6.93
N LYS A 5 -38.71 -6.03 7.23
CA LYS A 5 -38.42 -4.87 6.38
C LYS A 5 -36.91 -4.65 6.48
N GLY A 6 -36.19 -4.82 5.36
CA GLY A 6 -34.79 -4.46 5.27
C GLY A 6 -34.66 -2.98 5.62
N THR A 7 -33.91 -2.69 6.68
CA THR A 7 -33.41 -1.35 6.97
C THR A 7 -32.53 -0.95 5.78
N SER A 8 -33.01 -0.06 4.92
CA SER A 8 -32.09 0.65 4.04
C SER A 8 -31.21 1.49 4.94
N LEU A 9 -29.90 1.29 4.88
CA LEU A 9 -28.94 2.26 5.41
C LEU A 9 -29.14 3.55 4.60
N THR A 10 -29.90 4.48 5.17
CA THR A 10 -30.00 5.84 4.64
C THR A 10 -28.87 6.62 5.29
N LEU A 11 -27.84 6.95 4.51
CA LEU A 11 -26.79 7.83 4.97
C LEU A 11 -27.39 9.21 5.21
N VAL A 12 -27.09 9.78 6.37
CA VAL A 12 -27.54 11.13 6.71
C VAL A 12 -26.62 12.10 5.98
N ASP A 13 -27.19 12.88 5.06
CA ASP A 13 -26.53 14.05 4.49
C ASP A 13 -26.39 15.09 5.61
N PHE A 14 -25.16 15.37 6.02
CA PHE A 14 -24.85 16.35 7.06
C PHE A 14 -24.88 17.80 6.52
N GLY A 15 -25.21 18.01 5.25
CA GLY A 15 -25.29 19.34 4.65
C GLY A 15 -23.93 19.97 4.36
N LEU A 16 -22.86 19.16 4.23
CA LEU A 16 -21.50 19.62 3.90
C LEU A 16 -21.16 19.49 2.40
N GLY A 17 -22.17 19.34 1.53
CA GLY A 17 -21.96 19.12 0.09
C GLY A 17 -21.68 17.67 -0.29
N PRO A 18 -21.38 17.39 -1.58
CA PRO A 18 -21.09 16.03 -2.04
C PRO A 18 -19.78 15.53 -1.43
N TYR A 19 -19.87 14.67 -0.41
CA TYR A 19 -18.70 13.93 0.06
C TYR A 19 -18.16 13.02 -1.03
N VAL A 20 -16.86 12.73 -1.00
CA VAL A 20 -16.31 11.54 -1.65
C VAL A 20 -17.04 10.32 -1.09
N HIS A 21 -17.95 9.78 -1.90
CA HIS A 21 -18.84 8.70 -1.51
C HIS A 21 -19.12 7.78 -2.70
N GLY A 22 -18.72 6.52 -2.56
CA GLY A 22 -19.00 5.44 -3.48
C GLY A 22 -20.40 4.83 -3.28
N THR A 23 -20.79 3.90 -4.14
CA THR A 23 -22.03 3.13 -3.99
C THR A 23 -21.73 1.77 -3.36
N PRO A 24 -22.22 1.47 -2.14
CA PRO A 24 -21.97 0.16 -1.53
C PRO A 24 -22.74 -0.96 -2.26
N SER A 25 -22.11 -2.12 -2.36
CA SER A 25 -22.71 -3.32 -2.96
C SER A 25 -23.87 -3.85 -2.12
N LYS A 26 -25.00 -4.14 -2.77
CA LYS A 26 -26.16 -4.80 -2.14
C LYS A 26 -25.88 -6.27 -1.87
N ARG A 27 -25.07 -6.90 -2.72
CA ARG A 27 -24.68 -8.31 -2.57
C ARG A 27 -23.62 -8.49 -1.49
N PHE A 28 -22.67 -7.56 -1.41
CA PHE A 28 -21.51 -7.60 -0.53
C PHE A 28 -21.53 -6.40 0.43
N PRO A 29 -22.44 -6.38 1.42
CA PRO A 29 -22.80 -5.14 2.14
C PRO A 29 -21.87 -4.77 3.30
N VAL A 30 -20.94 -5.67 3.70
CA VAL A 30 -20.06 -5.45 4.84
C VAL A 30 -18.69 -4.97 4.36
N TYR A 31 -18.33 -3.76 4.79
CA TYR A 31 -17.06 -3.09 4.52
C TYR A 31 -16.30 -2.85 5.82
N THR A 32 -14.97 -2.82 5.74
CA THR A 32 -14.10 -2.56 6.90
C THR A 32 -12.99 -1.58 6.54
N ARG A 33 -12.60 -0.76 7.52
CA ARG A 33 -11.41 0.09 7.49
C ARG A 33 -10.27 -0.46 8.35
N GLY A 34 -10.42 -1.64 8.96
CA GLY A 34 -9.40 -2.19 9.88
C GLY A 34 -7.99 -2.17 9.30
N ASN A 35 -7.76 -2.91 8.21
CA ASN A 35 -6.48 -2.93 7.52
C ASN A 35 -6.22 -1.69 6.64
N VAL A 36 -7.19 -1.31 5.80
CA VAL A 36 -7.00 -0.19 4.86
C VAL A 36 -6.82 1.15 5.55
N GLY A 37 -7.31 1.31 6.78
CA GLY A 37 -7.08 2.49 7.62
C GLY A 37 -5.64 2.62 8.11
N GLU A 38 -4.83 1.57 8.07
CA GLU A 38 -3.38 1.67 8.31
C GLU A 38 -2.65 2.23 7.06
N VAL A 39 -3.25 2.05 5.89
CA VAL A 39 -2.68 2.44 4.59
C VAL A 39 -3.16 3.83 4.16
N TYR A 40 -4.46 4.09 4.33
CA TYR A 40 -5.18 5.34 4.13
C TYR A 40 -5.85 5.76 5.46
N PRO A 41 -5.07 6.31 6.41
CA PRO A 41 -5.58 6.69 7.73
C PRO A 41 -6.51 7.90 7.69
N GLU A 42 -6.30 8.78 6.71
CA GLU A 42 -6.99 10.06 6.57
C GLU A 42 -8.13 9.99 5.54
N VAL A 43 -8.87 11.09 5.42
CA VAL A 43 -9.87 11.22 4.36
C VAL A 43 -9.19 11.31 2.99
N VAL A 44 -9.78 10.66 2.00
CA VAL A 44 -9.34 10.71 0.60
C VAL A 44 -9.71 12.08 0.03
N PHE A 45 -8.74 12.73 -0.59
CA PHE A 45 -8.95 14.03 -1.22
C PHE A 45 -9.82 13.90 -2.49
N PRO A 46 -10.74 14.84 -2.78
CA PRO A 46 -11.56 14.84 -3.99
C PRO A 46 -10.78 14.62 -5.29
N PHE A 47 -9.61 15.25 -5.43
CA PHE A 47 -8.77 15.09 -6.62
C PHE A 47 -8.33 13.62 -6.79
N SER A 48 -7.88 12.99 -5.71
CA SER A 48 -7.42 11.61 -5.67
C SER A 48 -8.57 10.61 -5.84
N ALA A 49 -9.74 10.92 -5.29
CA ALA A 49 -10.94 10.12 -5.47
C ALA A 49 -11.36 10.05 -6.95
N SER A 50 -11.04 11.09 -7.73
CA SER A 50 -11.34 11.14 -9.16
C SER A 50 -10.55 10.13 -10.01
N ILE A 51 -9.52 9.46 -9.46
CA ILE A 51 -8.79 8.38 -10.16
C ILE A 51 -9.74 7.30 -10.67
N SER A 52 -10.83 7.01 -9.94
CA SER A 52 -11.79 5.98 -10.34
C SER A 52 -12.50 6.29 -11.66
N THR A 53 -12.59 7.55 -12.07
CA THR A 53 -13.22 7.96 -13.34
C THR A 53 -12.30 7.73 -14.55
N LEU A 54 -10.99 7.63 -14.31
CA LEU A 54 -9.97 7.48 -15.34
C LEU A 54 -9.62 6.01 -15.66
N ILE A 55 -10.02 5.07 -14.79
CA ILE A 55 -9.79 3.65 -15.01
C ILE A 55 -10.95 3.01 -15.79
N SER A 56 -10.65 2.22 -16.82
CA SER A 56 -11.65 1.53 -17.63
C SER A 56 -12.27 0.30 -16.94
N SER A 57 -11.58 -0.24 -15.92
CA SER A 57 -12.02 -1.35 -15.10
C SER A 57 -11.31 -1.31 -13.74
N ASP A 58 -12.01 -1.73 -12.68
CA ASP A 58 -11.45 -1.85 -11.33
C ASP A 58 -10.34 -2.94 -11.31
N PRO A 59 -9.09 -2.60 -10.94
CA PRO A 59 -7.99 -3.55 -10.82
C PRO A 59 -8.28 -4.73 -9.88
N ALA A 60 -9.07 -4.53 -8.83
CA ALA A 60 -9.46 -5.59 -7.90
C ALA A 60 -10.45 -6.57 -8.53
N VAL A 61 -11.38 -6.07 -9.36
CA VAL A 61 -12.24 -6.92 -10.20
C VAL A 61 -11.39 -7.78 -11.12
N GLU A 62 -10.47 -7.17 -11.88
CA GLU A 62 -9.60 -7.90 -12.81
C GLU A 62 -8.78 -8.98 -12.10
N ALA A 63 -8.17 -8.65 -10.95
CA ALA A 63 -7.38 -9.59 -10.17
C ALA A 63 -8.22 -10.78 -9.69
N LEU A 64 -9.40 -10.53 -9.11
CA LEU A 64 -10.26 -11.60 -8.59
C LEU A 64 -10.87 -12.45 -9.69
N GLU A 65 -11.23 -11.87 -10.84
CA GLU A 65 -11.65 -12.63 -12.01
C GLU A 65 -10.55 -13.56 -12.52
N GLN A 66 -9.29 -13.11 -12.51
CA GLN A 66 -8.14 -13.92 -12.92
C GLN A 66 -7.93 -15.14 -12.01
N THR A 67 -8.17 -15.01 -10.70
CA THR A 67 -8.14 -16.17 -9.80
C THR A 67 -9.27 -17.17 -10.07
N GLY A 68 -10.37 -16.70 -10.66
CA GLY A 68 -11.59 -17.46 -10.90
C GLY A 68 -12.39 -17.81 -9.64
N ILE A 69 -12.01 -17.29 -8.47
CA ILE A 69 -12.70 -17.52 -7.20
C ILE A 69 -13.98 -16.70 -7.08
N LEU A 70 -14.05 -15.55 -7.77
CA LEU A 70 -15.27 -14.80 -8.05
C LEU A 70 -15.56 -14.84 -9.56
N THR A 71 -16.85 -14.88 -9.91
CA THR A 71 -17.27 -14.90 -11.32
C THR A 71 -17.55 -13.48 -11.84
N LYS A 72 -17.42 -13.27 -13.16
CA LYS A 72 -17.74 -11.97 -13.78
C LYS A 72 -19.11 -11.42 -13.37
N ARG A 73 -20.13 -12.28 -13.39
CA ARG A 73 -21.50 -11.93 -12.98
C ARG A 73 -21.59 -11.43 -11.54
N GLU A 74 -20.72 -11.91 -10.66
CA GLU A 74 -20.68 -11.47 -9.26
C GLU A 74 -20.03 -10.11 -9.10
N ASN A 75 -19.14 -9.72 -10.03
CA ASN A 75 -18.50 -8.40 -10.05
C ASN A 75 -19.27 -7.35 -10.87
N GLN A 76 -20.33 -7.74 -11.60
CA GLN A 76 -21.10 -6.86 -12.48
C GLN A 76 -22.17 -6.01 -11.77
N GLU A 77 -21.96 -5.66 -10.51
CA GLU A 77 -22.83 -4.71 -9.82
C GLU A 77 -22.35 -3.27 -10.09
N ASN A 78 -23.27 -2.34 -10.35
CA ASN A 78 -22.94 -0.92 -10.44
C ASN A 78 -22.73 -0.35 -9.02
N ALA A 79 -21.64 -0.77 -8.39
CA ALA A 79 -21.27 -0.49 -7.01
C ALA A 79 -19.76 -0.71 -6.81
N ASP A 80 -19.22 -0.15 -5.74
CA ASP A 80 -17.84 -0.34 -5.26
C ASP A 80 -17.69 -1.71 -4.60
N VAL A 81 -17.58 -2.76 -5.42
CA VAL A 81 -17.65 -4.16 -4.94
C VAL A 81 -16.46 -4.52 -4.06
N HIS A 82 -15.24 -4.10 -4.38
CA HIS A 82 -14.03 -4.59 -3.69
C HIS A 82 -13.42 -3.57 -2.74
N MET A 83 -13.37 -2.32 -3.18
CA MET A 83 -12.87 -1.18 -2.42
C MET A 83 -13.75 0.02 -2.74
N GLY A 84 -13.98 0.88 -1.77
CA GLY A 84 -14.78 2.10 -1.96
C GLY A 84 -14.48 3.12 -0.88
N ALA A 85 -14.75 4.39 -1.18
CA ALA A 85 -14.66 5.46 -0.20
C ALA A 85 -16.06 5.81 0.31
N PHE A 86 -16.28 5.83 1.64
CA PHE A 86 -17.58 6.16 2.21
C PHE A 86 -17.41 7.21 3.31
N GLY A 87 -18.00 8.40 3.09
CA GLY A 87 -17.86 9.52 4.03
C GLY A 87 -16.41 9.99 4.11
N GLY A 88 -15.73 10.05 2.95
CA GLY A 88 -14.33 10.44 2.83
C GLY A 88 -13.30 9.36 3.16
N TYR A 89 -13.65 8.27 3.84
CA TYR A 89 -12.66 7.24 4.21
C TYR A 89 -12.65 6.04 3.28
N SER A 90 -11.47 5.46 3.03
CA SER A 90 -11.31 4.21 2.27
C SER A 90 -11.74 2.98 3.06
N TYR A 91 -12.42 2.06 2.38
CA TYR A 91 -12.85 0.76 2.90
C TYR A 91 -12.52 -0.36 1.92
N VAL A 92 -12.25 -1.55 2.48
CA VAL A 92 -12.19 -2.81 1.73
C VAL A 92 -13.43 -3.66 2.02
N ASN A 93 -13.89 -4.42 1.03
CA ASN A 93 -15.11 -5.21 1.17
C ASN A 93 -14.85 -6.53 1.90
N LEU A 94 -15.22 -6.56 3.18
CA LEU A 94 -15.09 -7.74 4.03
C LEU A 94 -15.96 -8.91 3.52
N SER A 95 -17.13 -8.62 2.94
CA SER A 95 -18.01 -9.66 2.40
C SER A 95 -17.35 -10.44 1.27
N VAL A 96 -16.60 -9.76 0.40
CA VAL A 96 -15.83 -10.43 -0.67
C VAL A 96 -14.80 -11.39 -0.07
N SER A 97 -14.02 -10.94 0.91
CA SER A 97 -13.04 -11.78 1.63
C SER A 97 -13.68 -13.00 2.28
N ARG A 98 -14.88 -12.86 2.85
CA ARG A 98 -15.66 -13.98 3.42
C ARG A 98 -16.09 -14.99 2.36
N ILE A 99 -16.48 -14.53 1.16
CA ILE A 99 -16.81 -15.43 0.05
C ILE A 99 -15.59 -16.19 -0.45
N ILE A 100 -14.42 -15.53 -0.49
CA ILE A 100 -13.15 -16.19 -0.77
C ILE A 100 -12.90 -17.30 0.26
N ALA A 101 -13.10 -17.03 1.55
CA ALA A 101 -12.98 -18.03 2.61
C ALA A 101 -13.97 -19.20 2.45
N VAL A 102 -15.26 -18.92 2.22
CA VAL A 102 -16.29 -19.95 1.97
C VAL A 102 -15.94 -20.88 0.81
N ARG A 103 -15.21 -20.39 -0.19
CA ARG A 103 -14.79 -21.14 -1.39
C ARG A 103 -13.40 -21.77 -1.26
N THR A 104 -12.67 -21.49 -0.19
CA THR A 104 -11.30 -21.98 0.02
C THR A 104 -11.30 -23.07 1.10
N PRO A 105 -10.97 -24.33 0.73
CA PRO A 105 -10.96 -25.42 1.71
C PRO A 105 -9.98 -25.17 2.86
N GLY A 106 -10.48 -25.31 4.09
CA GLY A 106 -9.67 -25.16 5.30
C GLY A 106 -9.46 -23.72 5.76
N VAL A 107 -10.17 -22.75 5.18
CA VAL A 107 -10.21 -21.35 5.64
C VAL A 107 -11.59 -21.04 6.17
N THR A 108 -11.65 -20.38 7.32
CA THR A 108 -12.89 -19.95 7.98
C THR A 108 -13.19 -18.47 7.70
N VAL A 109 -14.45 -18.07 7.90
CA VAL A 109 -14.88 -16.67 7.76
C VAL A 109 -14.20 -15.82 8.85
N GLU A 110 -14.06 -16.39 10.03
CA GLU A 110 -13.45 -15.78 11.21
C GLU A 110 -11.97 -15.48 10.96
N GLU A 111 -11.21 -16.42 10.38
CA GLU A 111 -9.80 -16.17 9.98
C GLU A 111 -9.67 -15.10 8.90
N ALA A 112 -10.62 -15.03 7.96
CA ALA A 112 -10.65 -13.96 6.96
C ALA A 112 -10.96 -12.61 7.61
N ASP A 113 -11.92 -12.56 8.53
CA ASP A 113 -12.24 -11.35 9.29
C ASP A 113 -11.04 -10.88 10.12
N ALA A 114 -10.35 -11.79 10.80
CA ALA A 114 -9.13 -11.50 11.54
C ALA A 114 -8.08 -10.77 10.70
N THR A 115 -7.93 -11.20 9.45
CA THR A 115 -6.90 -10.69 8.53
C THR A 115 -7.18 -9.26 8.08
N PHE A 116 -8.45 -8.88 7.89
CA PHE A 116 -8.83 -7.57 7.34
C PHE A 116 -9.38 -6.58 8.38
N LEU A 117 -9.97 -7.08 9.47
CA LEU A 117 -10.54 -6.27 10.55
C LEU A 117 -9.65 -6.24 11.79
N GLY A 118 -8.92 -7.31 12.10
CA GLY A 118 -8.09 -7.42 13.31
C GLY A 118 -8.87 -7.52 14.63
N SER A 119 -10.20 -7.40 14.61
CA SER A 119 -11.10 -7.45 15.78
C SER A 119 -12.35 -8.26 15.46
N GLU A 120 -12.21 -9.58 15.37
CA GLU A 120 -13.24 -10.54 14.94
C GLU A 120 -14.58 -10.37 15.68
N GLY A 121 -14.54 -10.05 16.98
CA GLY A 121 -15.75 -9.85 17.80
C GLY A 121 -16.60 -8.63 17.46
N LEU A 122 -16.10 -7.73 16.61
CA LEU A 122 -16.83 -6.53 16.14
C LEU A 122 -17.50 -6.74 14.78
N ALA A 123 -17.10 -7.77 14.02
CA ALA A 123 -17.64 -7.98 12.68
C ALA A 123 -19.11 -8.45 12.77
N PRO A 124 -20.04 -7.90 11.96
CA PRO A 124 -21.39 -8.45 11.89
C PRO A 124 -21.32 -9.89 11.38
N PRO A 125 -22.13 -10.83 11.91
CA PRO A 125 -22.06 -12.23 11.55
C PRO A 125 -22.28 -12.42 10.04
N HIS A 126 -21.55 -13.36 9.44
CA HIS A 126 -21.74 -13.65 8.02
C HIS A 126 -23.12 -14.29 7.77
N VAL A 127 -23.98 -13.56 7.05
CA VAL A 127 -25.28 -14.05 6.59
C VAL A 127 -25.09 -14.71 5.23
N ARG A 128 -25.22 -16.04 5.17
CA ARG A 128 -25.10 -16.80 3.93
C ARG A 128 -26.15 -16.38 2.92
N GLN A 129 -25.72 -16.11 1.69
CA GLN A 129 -26.57 -15.82 0.55
C GLN A 129 -26.54 -16.95 -0.49
N ARG A 130 -27.54 -16.95 -1.37
CA ARG A 130 -27.60 -17.90 -2.47
C ARG A 130 -26.48 -17.60 -3.47
N GLY A 131 -25.62 -18.58 -3.71
CA GLY A 131 -24.50 -18.47 -4.65
C GLY A 131 -23.14 -18.30 -3.97
N ASP A 132 -23.09 -18.07 -2.67
CA ASP A 132 -21.84 -17.99 -1.90
C ASP A 132 -21.00 -19.26 -2.09
N ARG A 133 -21.66 -20.41 -1.96
CA ARG A 133 -21.10 -21.70 -2.39
C ARG A 133 -21.20 -21.84 -3.89
N ASN A 134 -20.06 -21.96 -4.55
CA ASN A 134 -19.96 -22.17 -5.98
C ASN A 134 -18.82 -23.16 -6.26
N LEU A 135 -19.17 -24.42 -6.58
CA LEU A 135 -18.19 -25.49 -6.77
C LEU A 135 -17.22 -25.20 -7.93
N ARG A 136 -17.72 -24.59 -9.02
CA ARG A 136 -16.88 -24.25 -10.18
C ARG A 136 -15.88 -23.15 -9.83
N ALA A 137 -16.32 -22.11 -9.14
CA ALA A 137 -15.44 -21.03 -8.69
C ALA A 137 -14.43 -21.51 -7.64
N SER A 138 -14.87 -22.37 -6.71
CA SER A 138 -14.00 -23.00 -5.71
C SER A 138 -12.90 -23.84 -6.38
N LEU A 139 -13.26 -24.65 -7.38
CA LEU A 139 -12.29 -25.44 -8.14
C LEU A 139 -11.30 -24.54 -8.92
N ARG A 140 -11.78 -23.46 -9.54
CA ARG A 140 -10.92 -22.51 -10.25
C ARG A 140 -9.94 -21.80 -9.31
N GLY A 141 -10.43 -21.29 -8.19
CA GLY A 141 -9.60 -20.68 -7.14
C GLY A 141 -8.55 -21.66 -6.59
N MET A 142 -8.94 -22.91 -6.36
CA MET A 142 -8.00 -23.97 -5.95
C MET A 142 -6.92 -24.23 -7.00
N LEU A 143 -7.30 -24.38 -8.28
CA LEU A 143 -6.35 -24.58 -9.38
C LEU A 143 -5.42 -23.38 -9.53
N TYR A 144 -5.92 -22.15 -9.34
CA TYR A 144 -5.11 -20.95 -9.32
C TYR A 144 -4.11 -20.97 -8.15
N GLY A 145 -4.58 -21.27 -6.93
CA GLY A 145 -3.72 -21.42 -5.76
C GLY A 145 -2.62 -22.46 -5.99
N LEU A 146 -2.92 -23.62 -6.59
CA LEU A 146 -1.90 -24.61 -6.94
C LEU A 146 -0.84 -24.06 -7.90
N LYS A 147 -1.23 -23.20 -8.86
CA LYS A 147 -0.27 -22.54 -9.77
C LYS A 147 0.60 -21.52 -9.01
N VAL A 148 0.00 -20.72 -8.11
CA VAL A 148 0.73 -19.79 -7.23
C VAL A 148 1.81 -20.55 -6.46
N LEU A 149 1.45 -21.66 -5.81
CA LEU A 149 2.36 -22.51 -5.02
C LEU A 149 3.43 -23.25 -5.84
N SER A 150 3.29 -23.26 -7.16
CA SER A 150 4.30 -23.78 -8.08
C SER A 150 5.22 -22.68 -8.61
N GLY A 151 5.03 -21.42 -8.20
CA GLY A 151 5.77 -20.26 -8.71
C GLY A 151 5.28 -19.73 -10.07
N LYS A 152 4.39 -20.45 -10.76
CA LYS A 152 3.94 -20.16 -12.14
C LYS A 152 3.05 -18.92 -12.32
N GLN A 153 2.69 -18.22 -11.24
CA GLN A 153 1.82 -17.03 -11.29
C GLN A 153 2.48 -15.79 -10.74
N LEU A 154 3.77 -15.85 -10.38
CA LEU A 154 4.49 -14.67 -9.95
C LEU A 154 4.65 -13.78 -11.21
N PRO A 155 4.09 -12.56 -11.23
CA PRO A 155 4.30 -11.64 -12.33
C PRO A 155 5.79 -11.34 -12.51
N ASP A 156 6.17 -11.03 -13.75
CA ASP A 156 7.53 -10.59 -14.07
C ASP A 156 7.76 -9.18 -13.55
N LEU A 157 8.21 -9.10 -12.29
CA LEU A 157 8.47 -7.85 -11.61
C LEU A 157 9.59 -7.05 -12.24
N GLU A 158 10.60 -7.70 -12.81
CA GLU A 158 11.69 -7.01 -13.50
C GLU A 158 11.14 -6.26 -14.71
N LYS A 159 10.24 -6.90 -15.46
CA LYS A 159 9.52 -6.25 -16.57
C LYS A 159 8.64 -5.10 -16.09
N GLU A 160 7.89 -5.26 -14.99
CA GLU A 160 7.08 -4.17 -14.43
C GLU A 160 7.92 -2.97 -14.01
N GLN A 161 9.05 -3.22 -13.33
CA GLN A 161 10.01 -2.19 -12.95
C GLN A 161 10.65 -1.52 -14.18
N GLN A 162 10.96 -2.28 -15.24
CA GLN A 162 11.48 -1.70 -16.49
C GLN A 162 10.45 -0.78 -17.14
N VAL A 163 9.16 -1.16 -17.15
CA VAL A 163 8.11 -0.32 -17.69
C VAL A 163 7.93 0.95 -16.86
N ALA A 164 7.93 0.85 -15.53
CA ALA A 164 7.86 2.01 -14.65
C ALA A 164 9.05 2.96 -14.85
N ARG A 165 10.28 2.44 -14.88
CA ARG A 165 11.49 3.23 -15.16
C ARG A 165 11.47 3.88 -16.54
N GLY A 166 10.94 3.18 -17.55
CA GLY A 166 10.75 3.73 -18.89
C GLY A 166 9.81 4.93 -18.86
N TRP A 167 8.64 4.77 -18.23
CA TRP A 167 7.68 5.86 -18.05
C TRP A 167 8.29 7.05 -17.29
N GLN A 168 9.02 6.81 -16.18
CA GLN A 168 9.70 7.86 -15.42
C GLN A 168 10.74 8.62 -16.24
N LYS A 169 11.46 7.93 -17.12
CA LYS A 169 12.48 8.56 -17.98
C LYS A 169 11.85 9.50 -19.01
N ASP A 170 10.63 9.21 -19.44
CA ASP A 170 9.90 9.99 -20.44
C ASP A 170 9.15 11.19 -19.82
N LEU A 171 9.16 11.33 -18.49
CA LEU A 171 8.53 12.45 -17.80
C LEU A 171 9.17 13.79 -18.17
N PRO A 172 8.36 14.86 -18.32
CA PRO A 172 8.90 16.19 -18.53
C PRO A 172 9.64 16.68 -17.28
N LYS A 173 10.66 17.52 -17.47
CA LYS A 173 11.26 18.25 -16.36
C LYS A 173 10.23 19.21 -15.79
N ILE A 174 9.91 19.07 -14.51
CA ILE A 174 8.88 19.87 -13.83
C ILE A 174 9.07 21.38 -14.05
N ALA A 175 10.32 21.88 -13.97
CA ALA A 175 10.64 23.29 -14.16
C ALA A 175 10.28 23.84 -15.57
N ASP A 176 10.35 22.99 -16.59
CA ASP A 176 10.17 23.37 -18.00
C ASP A 176 8.78 22.99 -18.54
N ALA A 177 8.03 22.16 -17.81
CA ALA A 177 6.73 21.64 -18.22
C ALA A 177 5.64 22.74 -18.20
N THR A 178 4.63 22.64 -19.06
CA THR A 178 3.40 23.47 -18.96
C THR A 178 2.42 22.89 -17.93
N ASN A 179 1.42 23.68 -17.50
CA ASN A 179 0.37 23.18 -16.59
C ASN A 179 -0.36 21.96 -17.16
N GLN A 180 -0.64 21.96 -18.47
CA GLN A 180 -1.23 20.82 -19.17
C GLN A 180 -0.32 19.58 -19.14
N GLN A 181 0.99 19.76 -19.31
CA GLN A 181 1.95 18.65 -19.21
C GLN A 181 2.05 18.10 -17.79
N LEU A 182 2.00 18.96 -16.76
CA LEU A 182 2.00 18.53 -15.35
C LEU A 182 0.75 17.72 -15.00
N LEU A 183 -0.44 18.16 -15.45
CA LEU A 183 -1.67 17.37 -15.29
C LEU A 183 -1.59 16.04 -16.04
N ALA A 184 -1.05 16.05 -17.27
CA ALA A 184 -0.90 14.85 -18.08
C ALA A 184 -0.05 13.77 -17.40
N VAL A 185 0.98 14.14 -16.62
CA VAL A 185 1.75 13.17 -15.81
C VAL A 185 0.82 12.32 -14.94
N PHE A 186 -0.15 12.94 -14.26
CA PHE A 186 -1.10 12.22 -13.41
C PHE A 186 -2.09 11.41 -14.24
N VAL A 187 -2.76 12.03 -15.21
CA VAL A 187 -3.83 11.39 -15.99
C VAL A 187 -3.30 10.19 -16.79
N GLU A 188 -2.12 10.32 -17.40
CA GLU A 188 -1.49 9.25 -18.18
C GLU A 188 -0.87 8.15 -17.29
N ALA A 189 -0.54 8.44 -16.03
CA ALA A 189 -0.09 7.43 -15.08
C ALA A 189 -1.21 6.47 -14.66
N VAL A 190 -2.48 6.92 -14.61
CA VAL A 190 -3.58 6.13 -14.04
C VAL A 190 -3.75 4.76 -14.69
N PRO A 191 -3.77 4.59 -16.03
CA PRO A 191 -3.84 3.27 -16.65
C PRO A 191 -2.65 2.35 -16.30
N LEU A 192 -1.44 2.93 -16.19
CA LEU A 192 -0.24 2.20 -15.77
C LEU A 192 -0.38 1.75 -14.30
N MET A 193 -0.78 2.66 -13.41
CA MET A 193 -1.03 2.38 -12.00
C MET A 193 -2.09 1.30 -11.82
N GLY A 194 -3.21 1.36 -12.54
CA GLY A 194 -4.26 0.35 -12.49
C GLY A 194 -3.74 -1.05 -12.84
N ARG A 195 -2.95 -1.16 -13.92
CA ARG A 195 -2.33 -2.43 -14.33
C ARG A 195 -1.33 -2.97 -13.30
N LEU A 196 -0.50 -2.09 -12.74
CA LEU A 196 0.50 -2.48 -11.73
C LEU A 196 -0.18 -2.84 -10.39
N PHE A 197 -1.23 -2.11 -10.00
CA PHE A 197 -2.00 -2.37 -8.80
C PHE A 197 -2.74 -3.70 -8.87
N ARG A 198 -3.34 -4.05 -10.02
CA ARG A 198 -3.88 -5.40 -10.25
C ARG A 198 -2.83 -6.48 -9.97
N ASN A 199 -1.62 -6.33 -10.49
CA ASN A 199 -0.56 -7.33 -10.31
C ASN A 199 -0.08 -7.36 -8.86
N HIS A 200 0.00 -6.20 -8.20
CA HIS A 200 0.26 -6.08 -6.77
C HIS A 200 -0.79 -6.84 -5.92
N LEU A 201 -2.08 -6.77 -6.28
CA LEU A 201 -3.14 -7.54 -5.62
C LEU A 201 -2.96 -9.06 -5.80
N LEU A 202 -2.62 -9.52 -7.01
CA LEU A 202 -2.35 -10.93 -7.28
C LEU A 202 -1.12 -11.43 -6.50
N ILE A 203 -0.06 -10.64 -6.43
CA ILE A 203 1.14 -10.92 -5.65
C ILE A 203 0.81 -10.99 -4.15
N THR A 204 0.05 -10.02 -3.65
CA THR A 204 -0.39 -9.96 -2.25
C THR A 204 -1.23 -11.18 -1.88
N GLY A 205 -2.18 -11.56 -2.74
CA GLY A 205 -2.96 -12.79 -2.58
C GLY A 205 -2.08 -14.04 -2.56
N GLY A 206 -1.06 -14.10 -3.43
CA GLY A 206 -0.08 -15.19 -3.44
C GLY A 206 0.77 -15.27 -2.17
N ALA A 207 1.19 -14.13 -1.62
CA ALA A 207 1.90 -14.07 -0.33
C ALA A 207 1.01 -14.59 0.81
N GLY A 208 -0.27 -14.18 0.84
CA GLY A 208 -1.25 -14.67 1.80
C GLY A 208 -1.51 -16.18 1.69
N ALA A 209 -1.62 -16.72 0.47
CA ALA A 209 -1.77 -18.15 0.23
C ALA A 209 -0.54 -18.95 0.71
N GLY A 210 0.67 -18.45 0.44
CA GLY A 210 1.92 -19.04 0.93
C GLY A 210 1.98 -19.08 2.47
N LEU A 211 1.69 -17.95 3.12
CA LEU A 211 1.65 -17.85 4.58
C LEU A 211 0.60 -18.80 5.20
N SER A 212 -0.59 -18.88 4.62
CA SER A 212 -1.67 -19.74 5.12
C SER A 212 -1.26 -21.21 5.11
N LEU A 213 -0.57 -21.68 4.06
CA LEU A 213 -0.07 -23.05 4.02
C LEU A 213 1.08 -23.31 4.97
N LEU A 214 1.94 -22.32 5.21
CA LEU A 214 2.97 -22.42 6.24
C LEU A 214 2.32 -22.58 7.61
N LYS A 215 1.32 -21.75 7.96
CA LYS A 215 0.56 -21.88 9.21
C LYS A 215 -0.05 -23.27 9.35
N ILE A 216 -0.76 -23.77 8.33
CA ILE A 216 -1.37 -25.11 8.36
C ILE A 216 -0.31 -26.20 8.53
N SER A 217 0.82 -26.09 7.84
CA SER A 217 1.90 -27.08 7.90
C SER A 217 2.59 -27.09 9.26
N CYS A 218 2.84 -25.93 9.84
CA CYS A 218 3.42 -25.78 11.17
C CYS A 218 2.44 -26.27 12.25
N GLU A 219 1.17 -25.88 12.19
CA GLU A 219 0.15 -26.31 13.15
C GLU A 219 0.01 -27.85 13.16
N LYS A 220 -0.25 -28.46 12.01
CA LYS A 220 -0.50 -29.92 11.91
C LYS A 220 0.68 -30.81 12.31
N ARG A 221 1.91 -30.29 12.28
CA ARG A 221 3.14 -31.10 12.43
C ARG A 221 3.96 -30.70 13.65
N LEU A 222 3.83 -29.46 14.11
CA LEU A 222 4.62 -28.86 15.17
C LEU A 222 3.77 -28.36 16.34
N ASN A 223 2.44 -28.28 16.17
CA ASN A 223 1.51 -27.69 17.14
C ASN A 223 1.90 -26.24 17.51
N ASP A 224 2.36 -25.48 16.50
CA ASP A 224 2.83 -24.10 16.63
C ASP A 224 2.60 -23.31 15.33
N HIS A 225 1.43 -22.68 15.19
CA HIS A 225 1.14 -21.76 14.08
C HIS A 225 1.98 -20.47 14.09
N THR A 226 2.54 -20.06 15.24
CA THR A 226 3.32 -18.82 15.37
C THR A 226 4.66 -18.90 14.64
N LEU A 227 5.16 -20.12 14.45
CA LEU A 227 6.39 -20.39 13.71
C LEU A 227 6.35 -19.87 12.27
N ALA A 228 5.17 -19.80 11.64
CA ALA A 228 5.02 -19.32 10.27
C ALA A 228 5.50 -17.87 10.09
N LEU A 229 5.30 -17.00 11.09
CA LEU A 229 5.80 -15.62 11.06
C LEU A 229 7.32 -15.56 11.21
N THR A 230 7.88 -16.40 12.08
CA THR A 230 9.34 -16.55 12.22
C THR A 230 9.97 -17.02 10.90
N LEU A 231 9.31 -17.95 10.20
CA LEU A 231 9.78 -18.47 8.91
C LEU A 231 9.78 -17.43 7.78
N LEU A 232 8.98 -16.36 7.91
CA LEU A 232 8.92 -15.23 6.96
C LEU A 232 9.61 -13.97 7.49
N SER A 233 10.29 -14.04 8.63
CA SER A 233 11.06 -12.93 9.17
C SER A 233 12.48 -12.92 8.62
N GLY A 234 13.06 -11.72 8.42
CA GLY A 234 14.44 -11.61 7.94
C GLY A 234 14.68 -12.27 6.57
N ILE A 235 13.67 -12.23 5.68
CA ILE A 235 13.73 -12.92 4.37
C ILE A 235 14.64 -12.24 3.34
N GLY A 236 15.27 -11.11 3.69
CA GLY A 236 16.17 -10.36 2.81
C GLY A 236 15.45 -9.70 1.63
N GLU A 237 16.12 -8.74 0.98
CA GLU A 237 15.61 -8.05 -0.22
C GLU A 237 14.19 -7.46 -0.06
N VAL A 238 13.92 -6.93 1.13
CA VAL A 238 12.67 -6.23 1.45
C VAL A 238 12.96 -4.73 1.39
N ASP A 239 12.46 -4.08 0.35
CA ASP A 239 12.70 -2.65 0.09
C ASP A 239 12.33 -1.76 1.27
N SER A 240 11.28 -2.12 2.03
CA SER A 240 10.81 -1.36 3.21
C SER A 240 11.79 -1.35 4.38
N ALA A 241 12.79 -2.25 4.42
CA ALA A 241 13.82 -2.25 5.46
C ALA A 241 15.01 -1.32 5.13
N LEU A 242 15.23 -1.00 3.85
CA LEU A 242 16.39 -0.23 3.40
C LEU A 242 16.40 1.23 3.91
N PRO A 243 15.26 1.95 3.99
CA PRO A 243 15.25 3.29 4.57
C PRO A 243 15.75 3.33 6.02
N ALA A 244 15.41 2.33 6.84
CA ALA A 244 15.81 2.31 8.24
C ALA A 244 17.34 2.16 8.39
N LEU A 245 17.99 1.40 7.50
CA LEU A 245 19.45 1.28 7.45
C LEU A 245 20.10 2.62 7.06
N ALA A 246 19.60 3.27 6.01
CA ALA A 246 20.13 4.55 5.55
C ALA A 246 19.92 5.69 6.58
N LEU A 247 18.75 5.74 7.23
CA LEU A 247 18.49 6.69 8.33
C LEU A 247 19.43 6.44 9.51
N TRP A 248 19.73 5.17 9.83
CA TRP A 248 20.68 4.83 10.88
C TRP A 248 22.09 5.33 10.55
N GLU A 249 22.58 5.08 9.34
CA GLU A 249 23.89 5.58 8.88
C GLU A 249 23.98 7.11 8.97
N LEU A 250 22.96 7.83 8.47
CA LEU A 250 22.87 9.28 8.59
C LEU A 250 22.88 9.74 10.06
N SER A 251 22.20 9.02 10.96
CA SER A 251 22.20 9.33 12.39
C SER A 251 23.57 9.15 13.05
N ARG A 252 24.39 8.20 12.56
CA ARG A 252 25.76 8.03 13.06
C ARG A 252 26.66 9.17 12.61
N MET A 253 26.53 9.63 11.36
CA MET A 253 27.24 10.81 10.89
C MET A 253 26.94 12.04 11.76
N VAL A 254 25.68 12.25 12.15
CA VAL A 254 25.32 13.34 13.07
C VAL A 254 25.95 13.12 14.45
N ARG A 255 25.85 11.91 15.02
CA ARG A 255 26.41 11.59 16.35
C ARG A 255 27.92 11.79 16.42
N GLU A 256 28.63 11.52 15.33
CA GLU A 256 30.10 11.58 15.25
C GLU A 256 30.64 12.98 14.94
N SER A 257 29.78 13.93 14.57
CA SER A 257 30.14 15.32 14.25
C SER A 257 29.59 16.29 15.30
N GLU A 258 30.47 17.00 16.00
CA GLU A 258 30.08 18.04 16.97
C GLU A 258 29.28 19.17 16.29
N GLU A 259 29.64 19.52 15.06
CA GLU A 259 28.97 20.54 14.26
C GLU A 259 27.53 20.14 13.94
N LEU A 260 27.33 18.95 13.36
CA LEU A 260 25.98 18.45 13.05
C LEU A 260 25.16 18.28 14.33
N THR A 261 25.76 17.75 15.40
CA THR A 261 25.09 17.63 16.69
C THR A 261 24.59 18.99 17.19
N GLY A 262 25.44 20.03 17.13
CA GLY A 262 25.07 21.38 17.52
C GLY A 262 23.95 21.99 16.67
N LEU A 263 23.91 21.70 15.36
CA LEU A 263 22.82 22.15 14.49
C LEU A 263 21.48 21.47 14.82
N PHE A 264 21.50 20.16 15.10
CA PHE A 264 20.32 19.41 15.50
C PHE A 264 19.83 19.81 16.92
N ASP A 265 20.72 20.09 17.85
CA ASP A 265 20.39 20.48 19.24
C ASP A 265 19.65 21.82 19.34
N GLN A 266 19.80 22.68 18.33
CA GLN A 266 19.03 23.92 18.19
C GLN A 266 17.56 23.69 17.80
N GLY A 267 17.15 22.44 17.54
CA GLY A 267 15.77 22.06 17.21
C GLY A 267 15.58 21.69 15.72
N LEU A 268 14.39 21.18 15.39
CA LEU A 268 14.08 20.70 14.04
C LEU A 268 13.54 21.79 13.10
N ASP A 269 13.01 22.87 13.65
CA ASP A 269 12.45 23.95 12.85
C ASP A 269 13.56 24.62 12.02
N GLY A 270 13.33 24.69 10.70
CA GLY A 270 14.30 25.19 9.73
C GLY A 270 15.61 24.41 9.63
N LEU A 271 15.71 23.22 10.25
CA LEU A 271 16.94 22.43 10.29
C LEU A 271 17.45 22.06 8.89
N ASN A 272 16.54 21.76 7.97
CA ASN A 272 16.86 21.48 6.57
C ASN A 272 17.60 22.64 5.89
N VAL A 273 17.21 23.89 6.16
CA VAL A 273 17.86 25.08 5.60
C VAL A 273 19.20 25.32 6.30
N ARG A 274 19.23 25.23 7.62
CA ARG A 274 20.48 25.41 8.40
C ARG A 274 21.56 24.40 8.00
N LEU A 275 21.19 23.13 7.83
CA LEU A 275 22.11 22.10 7.33
C LEU A 275 22.65 22.38 5.91
N LEU A 276 21.95 23.15 5.08
CA LEU A 276 22.42 23.51 3.74
C LEU A 276 23.30 24.77 3.72
N VAL A 277 23.06 25.70 4.64
CA VAL A 277 23.71 27.02 4.64
C VAL A 277 24.89 27.09 5.61
N GLU A 278 24.77 26.46 6.77
CA GLU A 278 25.72 26.60 7.88
C GLU A 278 26.70 25.43 7.97
N SER A 279 26.29 24.25 7.51
CA SER A 279 27.09 23.03 7.66
C SER A 279 28.27 22.96 6.69
N SER A 280 29.46 22.70 7.21
CA SER A 280 30.65 22.36 6.43
C SER A 280 30.70 20.88 6.02
N GLU A 281 29.78 20.05 6.53
CA GLU A 281 29.75 18.59 6.35
C GLU A 281 29.10 18.20 5.02
N VAL A 282 29.82 18.46 3.93
CA VAL A 282 29.37 18.20 2.55
C VAL A 282 28.93 16.75 2.35
N LEU A 283 29.61 15.80 2.99
CA LEU A 283 29.27 14.38 2.88
C LEU A 283 27.88 14.08 3.46
N PHE A 284 27.52 14.66 4.60
CA PHE A 284 26.18 14.49 5.17
C PHE A 284 25.10 15.04 4.21
N ALA A 285 25.30 16.27 3.71
CA ALA A 285 24.36 16.88 2.77
C ALA A 285 24.20 16.04 1.49
N GLN A 286 25.30 15.49 0.95
CA GLN A 286 25.27 14.57 -0.20
C GLN A 286 24.48 13.30 0.13
N ARG A 287 24.80 12.62 1.23
CA ARG A 287 24.13 11.37 1.63
C ARG A 287 22.65 11.57 1.93
N PHE A 288 22.29 12.70 2.52
CA PHE A 288 20.88 13.04 2.76
C PHE A 288 20.13 13.31 1.45
N ARG A 289 20.77 13.98 0.47
CA ARG A 289 20.20 14.13 -0.88
C ARG A 289 20.01 12.78 -1.58
N GLU A 290 21.01 11.89 -1.51
CA GLU A 290 20.92 10.51 -2.03
C GLU A 290 19.77 9.73 -1.36
N PHE A 291 19.60 9.89 -0.05
CA PHE A 291 18.49 9.31 0.69
C PHE A 291 17.14 9.80 0.17
N LEU A 292 16.96 11.11 -0.02
CA LEU A 292 15.71 11.68 -0.53
C LEU A 292 15.44 11.26 -1.99
N MET A 293 16.46 11.18 -2.84
CA MET A 293 16.27 10.70 -4.22
C MET A 293 15.82 9.25 -4.26
N ARG A 294 16.32 8.42 -3.33
CA ARG A 294 16.01 6.98 -3.31
C ARG A 294 14.74 6.63 -2.55
N PHE A 295 14.43 7.37 -1.48
CA PHE A 295 13.37 7.04 -0.54
C PHE A 295 12.37 8.17 -0.33
N GLY A 296 12.46 9.26 -1.09
CA GLY A 296 11.58 10.43 -0.94
C GLY A 296 10.10 10.13 -1.18
N SER A 297 9.79 9.08 -1.93
CA SER A 297 8.41 8.60 -2.14
C SER A 297 7.76 8.02 -0.89
N ARG A 298 8.56 7.67 0.14
CA ARG A 298 8.10 7.02 1.38
C ARG A 298 7.64 8.07 2.38
N GLY A 299 6.62 7.74 3.15
CA GLY A 299 6.09 8.63 4.19
C GLY A 299 4.78 8.11 4.80
N PRO A 300 4.19 8.85 5.75
CA PRO A 300 2.82 8.59 6.18
C PRO A 300 1.88 8.77 4.98
N ASN A 301 0.82 7.94 4.91
CA ASN A 301 -0.20 8.01 3.85
C ASN A 301 0.37 8.07 2.41
N GLU A 302 1.49 7.37 2.15
CA GLU A 302 2.28 7.49 0.90
C GLU A 302 1.52 7.15 -0.40
N TRP A 303 0.37 6.48 -0.31
CA TRP A 303 -0.49 6.18 -1.45
C TRP A 303 -1.39 7.34 -1.86
N GLU A 304 -1.65 8.29 -0.95
CA GLU A 304 -2.41 9.50 -1.22
C GLU A 304 -1.49 10.54 -1.88
N VAL A 305 -1.82 10.94 -3.11
CA VAL A 305 -0.99 11.84 -3.91
C VAL A 305 -0.88 13.24 -3.28
N ALA A 306 -1.90 13.70 -2.55
CA ALA A 306 -1.90 15.00 -1.88
C ALA A 306 -0.95 15.07 -0.66
N CYS A 307 -0.79 13.95 0.06
CA CYS A 307 -0.09 13.93 1.35
C CYS A 307 1.42 14.17 1.23
N GLU A 308 1.98 14.76 2.29
CA GLU A 308 3.42 14.94 2.45
C GLU A 308 4.14 13.61 2.66
N VAL A 309 5.28 13.45 1.98
CA VAL A 309 6.22 12.34 2.12
C VAL A 309 7.62 12.87 2.38
N TRP A 310 8.61 12.01 2.63
CA TRP A 310 9.97 12.47 2.95
C TRP A 310 10.59 13.37 1.89
N GLY A 311 10.28 13.14 0.61
CA GLY A 311 10.76 13.94 -0.51
C GLY A 311 10.15 15.33 -0.60
N THR A 312 8.90 15.51 -0.17
CA THR A 312 8.20 16.81 -0.17
C THR A 312 8.35 17.54 1.16
N ASN A 313 8.51 16.82 2.26
CA ASN A 313 8.81 17.35 3.59
C ASN A 313 10.04 16.64 4.23
N PRO A 314 11.26 17.15 3.96
CA PRO A 314 12.51 16.60 4.52
C PRO A 314 12.64 16.71 6.04
N GLN A 315 11.78 17.49 6.72
CA GLN A 315 11.79 17.56 8.19
C GLN A 315 11.39 16.20 8.81
N MET A 316 10.54 15.42 8.13
CA MET A 316 10.12 14.08 8.60
C MET A 316 11.30 13.11 8.79
N PRO A 317 12.15 12.82 7.78
CA PRO A 317 13.31 11.96 7.97
C PRO A 317 14.35 12.59 8.90
N LEU A 318 14.52 13.93 8.92
CA LEU A 318 15.41 14.60 9.88
C LEU A 318 14.97 14.39 11.33
N ALA A 319 13.67 14.41 11.62
CA ALA A 319 13.14 14.09 12.94
C ALA A 319 13.44 12.64 13.37
N ILE A 320 13.46 11.71 12.41
CA ILE A 320 13.83 10.31 12.69
C ILE A 320 15.34 10.21 12.97
N ILE A 321 16.17 10.88 12.17
CA ILE A 321 17.63 10.95 12.35
C ILE A 321 17.97 11.53 13.72
N ASP A 322 17.30 12.63 14.10
CA ASP A 322 17.46 13.28 15.41
C ASP A 322 17.18 12.32 16.56
N ARG A 323 16.09 11.55 16.50
CA ARG A 323 15.81 10.53 17.53
C ARG A 323 16.83 9.39 17.50
N MET A 324 17.21 8.93 16.31
CA MET A 324 18.11 7.79 16.14
C MET A 324 19.52 8.10 16.64
N ARG A 325 20.03 9.33 16.52
CA ARG A 325 21.42 9.68 16.91
C ARG A 325 21.72 9.43 18.38
N HIS A 326 20.69 9.46 19.24
CA HIS A 326 20.80 9.16 20.67
C HIS A 326 20.71 7.66 21.02
N ALA A 327 20.34 6.81 20.06
CA ALA A 327 20.23 5.37 20.30
C ALA A 327 21.62 4.71 20.36
N GLU A 328 21.76 3.76 21.30
CA GLU A 328 22.97 2.94 21.43
C GLU A 328 23.18 2.00 20.22
N ASN A 329 24.43 1.62 19.99
CA ASN A 329 24.81 0.84 18.79
C ASN A 329 24.16 -0.55 18.75
N ASP A 330 23.72 -1.09 19.88
CA ASP A 330 22.97 -2.36 19.96
C ASP A 330 21.55 -2.27 19.37
N ARG A 331 21.05 -1.05 19.11
CA ARG A 331 19.78 -0.78 18.44
C ARG A 331 19.88 -0.71 16.92
N ALA A 332 21.07 -0.91 16.34
CA ALA A 332 21.26 -0.82 14.90
C ALA A 332 20.29 -1.74 14.12
N PRO A 333 19.56 -1.25 13.10
CA PRO A 333 18.59 -2.06 12.37
C PRO A 333 19.18 -3.29 11.67
N VAL A 334 20.48 -3.24 11.34
CA VAL A 334 21.21 -4.39 10.78
C VAL A 334 21.23 -5.58 11.75
N LEU A 335 21.49 -5.35 13.04
CA LEU A 335 21.53 -6.39 14.06
C LEU A 335 20.17 -7.07 14.24
N LYS A 336 19.09 -6.28 14.17
CA LYS A 336 17.72 -6.82 14.19
C LYS A 336 17.47 -7.71 12.97
N THR A 337 17.89 -7.26 11.79
CA THR A 337 17.71 -8.00 10.53
C THR A 337 18.48 -9.32 10.54
N GLU A 338 19.75 -9.31 10.97
CA GLU A 338 20.59 -10.50 11.13
C GLU A 338 19.99 -11.49 12.13
N LYS A 339 19.53 -11.00 13.30
CA LYS A 339 18.88 -11.85 14.32
C LYS A 339 17.61 -12.50 13.79
N LEU A 340 16.79 -11.77 13.03
CA LEU A 340 15.58 -12.33 12.40
C LEU A 340 15.94 -13.41 11.37
N ALA A 341 16.99 -13.21 10.57
CA ALA A 341 17.47 -14.20 9.62
C ALA A 341 17.98 -15.48 10.31
N GLN A 342 18.77 -15.34 11.39
CA GLN A 342 19.25 -16.47 12.20
C GLN A 342 18.08 -17.26 12.83
N ASN A 343 17.10 -16.54 13.40
CA ASN A 343 15.90 -17.17 13.98
C ASN A 343 15.10 -17.95 12.93
N ARG A 344 14.99 -17.42 11.71
CA ARG A 344 14.35 -18.10 10.58
C ARG A 344 15.10 -19.36 10.20
N GLU A 345 16.42 -19.31 10.05
CA GLU A 345 17.26 -20.47 9.71
C GLU A 345 17.13 -21.58 10.76
N ALA A 346 17.19 -21.22 12.05
CA ALA A 346 16.95 -22.15 13.14
C ALA A 346 15.52 -22.74 13.09
N ALA A 347 14.51 -21.93 12.77
CA ALA A 347 13.14 -22.40 12.58
C ALA A 347 13.03 -23.40 11.41
N VAL A 348 13.68 -23.15 10.27
CA VAL A 348 13.75 -24.07 9.13
C VAL A 348 14.40 -25.39 9.55
N SER A 349 15.53 -25.36 10.26
CA SER A 349 16.19 -26.58 10.75
C SER A 349 15.30 -27.39 11.69
N ARG A 350 14.56 -26.73 12.61
CA ARG A 350 13.59 -27.39 13.50
C ARG A 350 12.44 -28.05 12.73
N VAL A 351 11.95 -27.41 11.68
CA VAL A 351 10.95 -28.00 10.79
C VAL A 351 11.55 -29.22 10.10
N HIS A 352 12.72 -29.11 9.48
CA HIS A 352 13.35 -30.23 8.77
C HIS A 352 13.60 -31.45 9.66
N ALA A 353 14.02 -31.23 10.90
CA ALA A 353 14.25 -32.32 11.86
C ALA A 353 13.01 -33.19 12.11
N LYS A 354 11.80 -32.62 12.02
CA LYS A 354 10.52 -33.30 12.30
C LYS A 354 9.84 -33.90 11.07
N PHE A 355 10.34 -33.64 9.87
CA PHE A 355 9.71 -34.08 8.62
C PHE A 355 10.59 -35.09 7.89
N GLY A 356 9.97 -36.15 7.35
CA GLY A 356 10.61 -37.04 6.39
C GLY A 356 10.82 -36.38 5.01
N PRO A 357 11.48 -37.05 4.04
CA PRO A 357 11.89 -36.44 2.77
C PRO A 357 10.76 -35.76 1.98
N LEU A 358 9.61 -36.44 1.84
CA LEU A 358 8.42 -35.88 1.17
C LEU A 358 7.82 -34.68 1.91
N GLY A 359 7.91 -34.70 3.24
CA GLY A 359 7.44 -33.62 4.09
C GLY A 359 8.30 -32.37 3.95
N ARG A 360 9.64 -32.53 3.95
CA ARG A 360 10.61 -31.45 3.72
C ARG A 360 10.42 -30.84 2.33
N TRP A 361 10.30 -31.67 1.29
CA TRP A 361 10.09 -31.18 -0.07
C TRP A 361 8.84 -30.29 -0.19
N ASN A 362 7.73 -30.70 0.42
CA ASN A 362 6.50 -29.90 0.42
C ASN A 362 6.64 -28.61 1.24
N PHE A 363 7.27 -28.69 2.41
CA PHE A 363 7.55 -27.52 3.24
C PHE A 363 8.44 -26.51 2.51
N ASP A 364 9.57 -26.95 1.94
CA ASP A 364 10.51 -26.09 1.23
C ASP A 364 9.88 -25.40 0.03
N ARG A 365 8.98 -26.09 -0.68
CA ARG A 365 8.21 -25.51 -1.77
C ARG A 365 7.27 -24.41 -1.26
N ALA A 366 6.53 -24.65 -0.18
CA ALA A 366 5.64 -23.66 0.42
C ALA A 366 6.42 -22.46 0.99
N HIS A 367 7.55 -22.71 1.65
CA HIS A 367 8.43 -21.71 2.23
C HIS A 367 9.06 -20.81 1.17
N ARG A 368 9.63 -21.39 0.10
CA ARG A 368 10.14 -20.62 -1.05
C ARG A 368 9.05 -19.78 -1.70
N CYS A 369 7.87 -20.36 -1.94
CA CYS A 369 6.74 -19.62 -2.50
C CYS A 369 6.37 -18.42 -1.61
N ALA A 370 6.17 -18.63 -0.31
CA ALA A 370 5.79 -17.58 0.61
C ALA A 370 6.85 -16.47 0.69
N MET A 371 8.14 -16.82 0.68
CA MET A 371 9.23 -15.85 0.62
C MET A 371 9.20 -15.03 -0.68
N SER A 372 9.19 -15.68 -1.84
CA SER A 372 9.25 -15.01 -3.14
C SER A 372 8.08 -14.06 -3.34
N TYR A 373 6.85 -14.47 -2.98
CA TYR A 373 5.69 -13.57 -3.07
C TYR A 373 5.72 -12.45 -2.03
N SER A 374 6.28 -12.67 -0.84
CA SER A 374 6.42 -11.61 0.17
C SER A 374 7.42 -10.55 -0.29
N GLN A 375 8.58 -10.94 -0.83
CA GLN A 375 9.55 -10.02 -1.42
C GLN A 375 8.96 -9.28 -2.62
N ALA A 376 8.25 -10.01 -3.49
CA ALA A 376 7.58 -9.44 -4.65
C ALA A 376 6.51 -8.40 -4.26
N ARG A 377 5.78 -8.64 -3.16
CA ARG A 377 4.78 -7.71 -2.65
C ARG A 377 5.40 -6.37 -2.28
N GLU A 378 6.55 -6.40 -1.60
CA GLU A 378 7.27 -5.19 -1.20
C GLU A 378 7.78 -4.43 -2.42
N ARG A 379 8.40 -5.12 -3.39
CA ARG A 379 8.90 -4.50 -4.62
C ARG A 379 7.81 -3.89 -5.49
N SER A 380 6.70 -4.61 -5.69
CA SER A 380 5.57 -4.10 -6.46
C SER A 380 4.95 -2.87 -5.79
N LYS A 381 4.89 -2.84 -4.45
CA LYS A 381 4.48 -1.65 -3.71
C LYS A 381 5.44 -0.48 -3.92
N THR A 382 6.76 -0.71 -3.84
CA THR A 382 7.76 0.34 -4.07
C THR A 382 7.54 1.03 -5.41
N VAL A 383 7.41 0.25 -6.49
CA VAL A 383 7.18 0.77 -7.85
C VAL A 383 5.92 1.64 -7.93
N LEU A 384 4.83 1.19 -7.32
CA LEU A 384 3.57 1.95 -7.31
C LEU A 384 3.71 3.28 -6.55
N VAL A 385 4.34 3.25 -5.38
CA VAL A 385 4.54 4.44 -4.53
C VAL A 385 5.51 5.44 -5.18
N GLU A 386 6.49 4.97 -5.96
CA GLU A 386 7.34 5.83 -6.78
C GLU A 386 6.55 6.57 -7.87
N ILE A 387 5.68 5.87 -8.61
CA ILE A 387 4.81 6.51 -9.62
C ILE A 387 3.85 7.52 -8.98
N VAL A 388 3.26 7.19 -7.83
CA VAL A 388 2.44 8.13 -7.04
C VAL A 388 3.25 9.37 -6.67
N HIS A 389 4.52 9.20 -6.30
CA HIS A 389 5.38 10.32 -5.95
C HIS A 389 5.71 11.22 -7.15
N ASP A 390 5.95 10.66 -8.32
CA ASP A 390 6.16 11.44 -9.55
C ASP A 390 4.91 12.28 -9.88
N CYS A 391 3.72 11.69 -9.74
CA CYS A 391 2.44 12.41 -9.87
C CYS A 391 2.30 13.51 -8.82
N ARG A 392 2.64 13.22 -7.56
CA ARG A 392 2.61 14.17 -6.43
C ARG A 392 3.46 15.39 -6.72
N LEU A 393 4.69 15.21 -7.22
CA LEU A 393 5.58 16.31 -7.54
C LEU A 393 5.04 17.18 -8.68
N ALA A 394 4.49 16.56 -9.72
CA ALA A 394 3.89 17.28 -10.85
C ALA A 394 2.65 18.09 -10.42
N LEU A 395 1.74 17.49 -9.65
CA LEU A 395 0.53 18.14 -9.18
C LEU A 395 0.81 19.24 -8.15
N ARG A 396 1.83 19.09 -7.29
CA ARG A 396 2.25 20.15 -6.37
C ARG A 396 2.77 21.38 -7.10
N GLU A 397 3.58 21.19 -8.13
CA GLU A 397 4.02 22.31 -8.96
C GLU A 397 2.84 22.95 -9.70
N LEU A 398 1.91 22.14 -10.20
CA LEU A 398 0.69 22.63 -10.85
C LEU A 398 -0.14 23.51 -9.90
N GLY A 399 -0.45 23.02 -8.71
CA GLY A 399 -1.19 23.78 -7.69
C GLY A 399 -0.47 25.08 -7.30
N ARG A 400 0.86 25.02 -7.11
CA ARG A 400 1.68 26.21 -6.84
C ARG A 400 1.58 27.26 -7.94
N ARG A 401 1.60 26.86 -9.22
CA ARG A 401 1.51 27.79 -10.35
C ARG A 401 0.13 28.42 -10.46
N ILE A 402 -0.92 27.61 -10.35
CA ILE A 402 -2.30 28.10 -10.36
C ILE A 402 -2.50 29.14 -9.26
N ALA A 403 -2.06 28.85 -8.04
CA ALA A 403 -2.17 29.79 -6.92
C ALA A 403 -1.38 31.09 -7.13
N LEU A 404 -0.19 31.01 -7.76
CA LEU A 404 0.65 32.18 -8.05
C LEU A 404 0.04 33.08 -9.15
N GLU A 405 -0.63 32.49 -10.14
CA GLU A 405 -1.18 33.20 -11.30
C GLU A 405 -2.61 33.71 -11.07
N GLY A 406 -3.46 32.90 -10.43
CA GLY A 406 -4.90 33.14 -10.28
C GLY A 406 -5.37 33.43 -8.85
N GLY A 407 -4.50 33.31 -7.84
CA GLY A 407 -4.87 33.44 -6.42
C GLY A 407 -5.27 32.12 -5.75
N GLY A 408 -5.54 32.16 -4.44
CA GLY A 408 -5.81 30.96 -3.62
C GLY A 408 -4.54 30.41 -2.94
N GLN A 409 -4.61 29.16 -2.47
CA GLN A 409 -3.51 28.40 -1.89
C GLN A 409 -3.12 27.23 -2.81
N ALA A 410 -1.85 26.83 -2.78
CA ALA A 410 -1.36 25.73 -3.63
C ALA A 410 -2.10 24.40 -3.37
N ASP A 411 -2.58 24.20 -2.15
CA ASP A 411 -3.28 22.99 -1.71
C ASP A 411 -4.77 22.96 -2.10
N ASP A 412 -5.32 24.07 -2.63
CA ASP A 412 -6.73 24.12 -3.07
C ASP A 412 -7.00 23.07 -4.18
N LEU A 413 -5.97 22.73 -4.97
CA LEU A 413 -6.02 21.68 -5.99
C LEU A 413 -6.48 20.32 -5.43
N TRP A 414 -6.19 20.00 -4.17
CA TRP A 414 -6.57 18.69 -3.62
C TRP A 414 -8.06 18.56 -3.37
N TYR A 415 -8.76 19.70 -3.23
CA TYR A 415 -10.17 19.77 -2.89
C TYR A 415 -11.10 19.84 -4.10
N VAL A 416 -10.55 19.91 -5.32
CA VAL A 416 -11.34 19.89 -6.56
C VAL A 416 -11.40 18.48 -7.13
N LEU A 417 -12.55 18.10 -7.69
CA LEU A 417 -12.64 16.89 -8.51
C LEU A 417 -11.88 17.11 -9.82
N LEU A 418 -11.39 16.02 -10.43
CA LEU A 418 -10.70 16.12 -11.72
C LEU A 418 -11.58 16.70 -12.82
N GLU A 419 -12.89 16.47 -12.77
CA GLU A 419 -13.87 17.06 -13.70
C GLU A 419 -14.07 18.57 -13.50
N GLU A 420 -13.77 19.08 -12.30
CA GLU A 420 -13.84 20.51 -11.96
C GLU A 420 -12.51 21.23 -12.24
N PHE A 421 -11.45 20.48 -12.60
CA PHE A 421 -10.10 21.02 -12.73
C PHE A 421 -9.99 22.13 -13.78
N GLU A 422 -10.69 22.03 -14.92
CA GLU A 422 -10.66 23.08 -15.95
C GLU A 422 -11.25 24.40 -15.43
N ASP A 423 -12.37 24.34 -14.71
CA ASP A 423 -12.99 25.50 -14.10
C ASP A 423 -12.08 26.09 -13.01
N TYR A 424 -11.53 25.24 -12.14
CA TYR A 424 -10.57 25.64 -11.11
C TYR A 424 -9.32 26.30 -11.69
N GLN A 425 -8.76 25.77 -12.78
CA GLN A 425 -7.57 26.36 -13.40
C GLN A 425 -7.87 27.75 -13.99
N ASN A 426 -9.08 27.98 -14.50
CA ASN A 426 -9.47 29.24 -15.12
C ASN A 426 -9.86 30.32 -14.11
N ASP A 427 -10.50 29.95 -12.99
CA ASP A 427 -10.92 30.86 -11.93
C ASP A 427 -10.81 30.20 -10.54
N PRO A 428 -9.58 30.09 -9.97
CA PRO A 428 -9.36 29.40 -8.70
C PRO A 428 -10.16 29.99 -7.53
N VAL A 429 -10.32 31.32 -7.51
CA VAL A 429 -10.97 32.06 -6.42
C VAL A 429 -12.47 31.76 -6.36
N SER A 430 -13.11 31.49 -7.50
CA SER A 430 -14.54 31.15 -7.55
C SER A 430 -14.91 29.87 -6.78
N MET A 431 -13.93 29.00 -6.52
CA MET A 431 -14.12 27.72 -5.83
C MET A 431 -13.77 27.78 -4.33
N VAL A 432 -13.22 28.90 -3.83
CA VAL A 432 -12.83 29.08 -2.42
C VAL A 432 -14.00 29.53 -1.54
N GLU A 433 -15.06 30.10 -2.13
CA GLU A 433 -16.17 30.78 -1.40
C GLU A 433 -17.51 29.99 -1.30
N LYS A 434 -17.53 28.66 -1.43
CA LYS A 434 -18.79 27.88 -1.29
C LYS A 434 -18.96 27.16 0.03
#